data_AF-A0A5M3Y1J1-F1
#
_entry.id   AF-A0A5M3Y1J1-F1
#
_cell.length_a   1.000
_cell.length_b   1.000
_cell.length_c   1.000
_cell.angle_alpha   90.00
_cell.angle_beta   90.00
_cell.angle_gamma   90.00
#
_symmetry.space_group_name_H-M   'P 1'
#
loop_
_entity.id
_entity.type
_entity.pdbx_description
1 polymer ?
#
loop_
_entity_poly.entity_id
_entity_poly.type
_entity_poly.pdbx_seq_one_letter_code
_entity_poly.pdbx_strand_id
1 'polypeptide(L)'
;MRVNAWRVVGGAFTAFVVIVAAVTAHTELLWGDGLDGSADTMLISAHHSETLTEVYVLTAPVLIVRAGDGVQVTIVPGTDKQLTIRRELSWTGDDSPNLRQFWNGRTLRADVSCRDTCTAAYTLSVPANVKVERPDGAPLAPGIP
;
A
#
# COMPACT_ATOMS: atom_id res chain seq x y z
N MET A 1 53.84 -38.93 -21.47
CA MET A 1 52.38 -38.87 -21.70
C MET A 1 52.07 -37.61 -22.50
N ARG A 2 51.78 -37.74 -23.80
CA ARG A 2 51.40 -36.60 -24.66
C ARG A 2 49.91 -36.35 -24.45
N VAL A 3 49.57 -35.41 -23.58
CA VAL A 3 48.19 -34.92 -23.50
C VAL A 3 47.94 -34.13 -24.79
N ASN A 4 46.99 -34.58 -25.61
CA ASN A 4 46.75 -34.03 -26.94
C ASN A 4 46.47 -32.52 -26.84
N ALA A 5 47.42 -31.70 -27.33
CA ALA A 5 47.43 -30.24 -27.21
C ALA A 5 46.08 -29.60 -27.60
N TRP A 6 45.36 -30.20 -28.54
CA TRP A 6 44.02 -29.79 -28.96
C TRP A 6 42.98 -29.73 -27.81
N ARG A 7 43.03 -30.65 -26.84
CA ARG A 7 42.07 -30.66 -25.72
C ARG A 7 42.34 -29.55 -24.70
N VAL A 8 43.61 -29.22 -24.50
CA VAL A 8 44.03 -28.11 -23.62
C VAL A 8 43.60 -26.77 -24.24
N VAL A 9 43.77 -26.63 -25.56
CA VAL A 9 43.34 -25.43 -26.31
C VAL A 9 41.82 -25.28 -26.28
N GLY A 10 41.06 -26.36 -26.49
CA GLY A 10 39.60 -26.32 -26.43
C GLY A 10 39.07 -25.90 -25.06
N GLY A 11 39.61 -26.47 -23.98
CA GLY A 11 39.20 -26.11 -22.61
C GLY A 11 39.56 -24.68 -22.23
N ALA A 12 40.75 -24.20 -22.62
CA ALA A 12 41.18 -22.83 -22.36
C ALA A 12 40.28 -21.80 -23.10
N PHE A 13 39.87 -22.10 -24.32
CA PHE A 13 38.98 -21.23 -25.08
C PHE A 13 37.59 -21.14 -24.45
N THR A 14 37.01 -22.26 -24.01
CA THR A 14 35.72 -22.25 -23.32
C THR A 14 35.79 -21.45 -22.01
N ALA A 15 36.85 -21.64 -21.22
CA ALA A 15 37.04 -20.86 -19.99
C ALA A 15 37.15 -19.36 -20.28
N PHE A 16 37.90 -18.98 -21.32
CA PHE A 16 38.03 -17.58 -21.72
C PHE A 16 36.69 -16.96 -22.14
N VAL A 17 35.89 -17.66 -22.95
CA VAL A 17 34.56 -17.17 -23.38
C VAL A 17 33.63 -16.97 -22.18
N VAL A 18 33.62 -17.90 -21.22
CA VAL A 18 32.80 -17.78 -20.01
C VAL A 18 33.25 -16.58 -19.16
N ILE A 19 34.55 -16.38 -19.01
CA ILE A 19 35.11 -15.24 -18.27
C ILE A 19 34.74 -13.92 -18.96
N VAL A 20 34.91 -13.82 -20.29
CA VAL A 20 34.56 -12.60 -21.03
C VAL A 20 33.06 -12.30 -20.91
N ALA A 21 32.19 -13.29 -21.09
CA ALA A 21 30.74 -13.11 -20.94
C ALA A 21 30.35 -12.68 -19.51
N ALA A 22 30.98 -13.25 -18.49
CA ALA A 22 30.77 -12.87 -17.09
C ALA A 22 31.25 -11.45 -16.82
N VAL A 23 32.42 -11.06 -17.34
CA VAL A 23 32.95 -9.70 -17.19
C VAL A 23 32.07 -8.70 -17.92
N THR A 24 31.62 -8.97 -19.15
CA THR A 24 30.74 -8.05 -19.90
C THR A 24 29.41 -7.85 -19.19
N ALA A 25 28.79 -8.93 -18.69
CA ALA A 25 27.57 -8.84 -17.90
C ALA A 25 27.79 -8.05 -16.60
N HIS A 26 28.92 -8.26 -15.92
CA HIS A 26 29.26 -7.54 -14.70
C HIS A 26 29.61 -6.06 -14.97
N THR A 27 30.17 -5.73 -16.12
CA THR A 27 30.43 -4.33 -16.50
C THR A 27 29.16 -3.60 -16.93
N GLU A 28 28.21 -4.28 -17.56
CA GLU A 28 26.89 -3.67 -17.81
C GLU A 28 26.13 -3.43 -16.50
N LEU A 29 26.25 -4.33 -15.52
CA LEU A 29 25.66 -4.15 -14.18
C LEU A 29 26.32 -3.04 -13.35
N LEU A 30 27.64 -2.81 -13.50
CA LEU A 30 28.38 -1.85 -12.68
C LEU A 30 28.61 -0.49 -13.35
N TRP A 31 28.61 -0.43 -14.68
CA TRP A 31 29.01 0.75 -15.46
C TRP A 31 28.07 1.09 -16.61
N GLY A 32 27.14 0.18 -16.95
CA GLY A 32 25.99 0.57 -17.74
C GLY A 32 25.08 1.38 -16.83
N ASP A 33 24.74 2.60 -17.24
CA ASP A 33 23.68 3.46 -16.67
C ASP A 33 22.29 2.79 -16.56
N GLY A 34 22.20 1.47 -16.72
CA GLY A 34 20.98 0.67 -16.77
C GLY A 34 20.43 0.20 -15.42
N LEU A 35 21.16 0.35 -14.31
CA LEU A 35 20.62 0.08 -12.96
C LEU A 35 20.28 1.33 -12.15
N ASP A 36 20.92 2.46 -12.44
CA ASP A 36 20.70 3.69 -11.68
C ASP A 36 19.48 4.47 -12.18
N GLY A 37 18.91 4.07 -13.34
CA GLY A 37 17.67 4.64 -13.87
C GLY A 37 17.74 6.17 -14.03
N SER A 38 18.95 6.74 -14.17
CA SER A 38 19.20 8.16 -14.29
C SER A 38 18.90 8.64 -15.71
N ALA A 39 17.65 8.45 -16.14
CA ALA A 39 17.05 9.47 -16.97
C ALA A 39 16.92 10.71 -16.05
N ASP A 40 17.35 11.89 -16.51
CA ASP A 40 17.08 13.17 -15.83
C ASP A 40 15.56 13.42 -15.83
N THR A 41 14.83 12.67 -15.01
CA THR A 41 13.38 12.79 -14.86
C THR A 41 13.15 13.62 -13.61
N MET A 42 12.79 14.89 -13.81
CA MET A 42 12.30 15.73 -12.74
C MET A 42 10.91 15.23 -12.32
N LEU A 43 10.79 14.80 -11.05
CA LEU A 43 9.50 14.43 -10.47
C LEU A 43 8.64 15.70 -10.33
N ILE A 44 7.62 15.84 -11.18
CA ILE A 44 6.72 17.01 -11.19
C ILE A 44 5.62 16.87 -10.12
N SER A 45 5.11 15.66 -9.93
CA SER A 45 4.13 15.34 -8.90
C SER A 45 4.19 13.86 -8.53
N ALA A 46 4.05 13.58 -7.24
CA ALA A 46 3.89 12.23 -6.72
C ALA A 46 2.47 12.09 -6.15
N HIS A 47 1.82 10.99 -6.49
CA HIS A 47 0.55 10.62 -5.92
C HIS A 47 0.67 9.22 -5.31
N HIS A 48 0.28 9.12 -4.06
CA HIS A 48 0.42 7.89 -3.29
C HIS A 48 -0.94 7.44 -2.79
N SER A 49 -1.13 6.13 -2.73
CA SER A 49 -2.32 5.52 -2.16
C SER A 49 -1.98 4.29 -1.32
N GLU A 50 -2.75 4.11 -0.24
CA GLU A 50 -2.66 2.96 0.64
C GLU A 50 -4.08 2.43 0.90
N THR A 51 -4.25 1.12 0.83
CA THR A 51 -5.51 0.46 1.18
C THR A 51 -5.29 -0.50 2.34
N LEU A 52 -6.10 -0.38 3.40
CA LEU A 52 -6.11 -1.31 4.53
C LEU A 52 -7.51 -1.88 4.70
N THR A 53 -7.62 -3.18 4.93
CA THR A 53 -8.88 -3.83 5.29
C THR A 53 -8.71 -4.61 6.59
N GLU A 54 -9.56 -4.32 7.57
CA GLU A 54 -9.60 -4.99 8.86
C GLU A 54 -10.99 -5.58 9.10
N VAL A 55 -11.04 -6.78 9.67
CA VAL A 55 -12.29 -7.48 9.97
C VAL A 55 -12.33 -7.80 11.46
N TYR A 56 -13.41 -7.38 12.11
CA TYR A 56 -13.63 -7.56 13.55
C TYR A 56 -14.92 -8.32 13.81
N VAL A 57 -14.93 -9.12 14.87
CA VAL A 57 -16.18 -9.61 15.44
C VAL A 57 -16.86 -8.44 16.15
N LEU A 58 -18.11 -8.15 15.80
CA LEU A 58 -18.89 -7.06 16.39
C LEU A 58 -20.04 -7.63 17.22
N THR A 59 -19.93 -7.46 18.53
CA THR A 59 -20.97 -7.84 19.50
C THR A 59 -21.76 -6.66 20.02
N ALA A 60 -21.26 -5.44 19.84
CA ALA A 60 -21.93 -4.23 20.27
C ALA A 60 -23.14 -3.93 19.37
N PRO A 61 -24.31 -3.59 19.94
CA PRO A 61 -25.50 -3.25 19.15
C PRO A 61 -25.43 -1.85 18.51
N VAL A 62 -24.44 -1.05 18.90
CA VAL A 62 -24.24 0.33 18.42
C VAL A 62 -22.78 0.54 18.05
N LEU A 63 -22.55 1.08 16.86
CA LEU A 63 -21.25 1.53 16.35
C LEU A 63 -21.19 3.05 16.38
N ILE A 64 -20.17 3.61 17.01
CA ILE A 64 -19.94 5.06 17.05
C ILE A 64 -18.80 5.40 16.09
N VAL A 65 -19.04 6.30 15.14
CA VAL A 65 -18.03 6.69 14.13
C VAL A 65 -17.65 8.14 14.35
N ARG A 66 -16.39 8.40 14.70
CA ARG A 66 -15.81 9.75 14.84
C ARG A 66 -14.83 10.01 13.70
N ALA A 67 -15.25 10.79 12.72
CA ALA A 67 -14.42 11.22 11.60
C ALA A 67 -13.93 12.65 11.86
N GLY A 68 -12.62 12.85 11.78
CA GLY A 68 -12.00 14.18 11.73
C GLY A 68 -12.09 14.79 10.33
N ASP A 69 -11.49 15.97 10.17
CA ASP A 69 -11.46 16.66 8.88
C ASP A 69 -10.67 15.83 7.84
N GLY A 70 -11.10 15.86 6.58
CA GLY A 70 -10.48 15.08 5.50
C GLY A 70 -10.79 13.57 5.51
N VAL A 71 -11.61 13.11 6.46
CA VAL A 71 -12.07 11.71 6.55
C VAL A 71 -13.50 11.57 6.03
N GLN A 72 -13.68 10.78 4.98
CA GLN A 72 -14.99 10.41 4.44
C GLN A 72 -15.37 9.03 4.95
N VAL A 73 -16.62 8.84 5.36
CA VAL A 73 -17.12 7.53 5.82
C VAL A 73 -18.39 7.16 5.11
N THR A 74 -18.36 6.00 4.45
CA THR A 74 -19.49 5.35 3.81
C THR A 74 -19.85 4.10 4.59
N ILE A 75 -21.14 3.90 4.84
CA ILE A 75 -21.66 2.71 5.53
C ILE A 75 -22.40 1.86 4.51
N VAL A 76 -22.06 0.59 4.45
CA VAL A 76 -22.69 -0.40 3.59
C VAL A 76 -23.17 -1.59 4.42
N PRO A 77 -24.18 -2.35 3.95
CA PRO A 77 -24.58 -3.59 4.60
C PRO A 77 -23.42 -4.58 4.68
N GLY A 78 -23.23 -5.19 5.86
CA GLY A 78 -22.20 -6.19 6.14
C GLY A 78 -22.76 -7.56 6.52
N THR A 79 -21.86 -8.49 6.79
CA THR A 79 -22.18 -9.84 7.27
C THR A 79 -22.57 -9.80 8.75
N ASP A 80 -23.49 -10.68 9.17
CA ASP A 80 -23.89 -10.78 10.58
C ASP A 80 -22.67 -11.00 11.50
N LYS A 81 -22.68 -10.34 12.66
CA LYS A 81 -21.60 -10.37 13.69
C LYS A 81 -20.22 -9.91 13.22
N GLN A 82 -20.08 -9.33 12.04
CA GLN A 82 -18.80 -8.88 11.49
C GLN A 82 -18.84 -7.40 11.14
N LEU A 83 -17.81 -6.68 11.57
CA LEU A 83 -17.52 -5.34 11.11
C LEU A 83 -16.30 -5.40 10.18
N THR A 84 -16.48 -4.99 8.93
CA THR A 84 -15.36 -4.78 8.02
C THR A 84 -15.07 -3.30 7.90
N ILE A 85 -13.83 -2.91 8.13
CA ILE A 85 -13.33 -1.54 7.99
C ILE A 85 -12.35 -1.55 6.82
N ARG A 86 -12.76 -0.98 5.69
CA ARG A 86 -11.86 -0.72 4.55
C ARG A 86 -11.49 0.75 4.54
N ARG A 87 -10.20 1.06 4.54
CA ARG A 87 -9.64 2.40 4.44
C ARG A 87 -8.89 2.53 3.14
N GLU A 88 -9.12 3.62 2.43
CA GLU A 88 -8.35 4.08 1.28
C GLU A 88 -7.79 5.46 1.63
N LEU A 89 -6.47 5.53 1.72
CA LEU A 89 -5.73 6.75 2.04
C LEU A 89 -5.03 7.21 0.78
N SER A 90 -5.20 8.48 0.42
CA SER A 90 -4.56 9.08 -0.75
C SER A 90 -3.88 10.38 -0.35
N TRP A 91 -2.67 10.61 -0.83
CA TRP A 91 -1.94 11.85 -0.57
C TRP A 91 -1.05 12.25 -1.74
N THR A 92 -0.67 13.52 -1.73
CA THR A 92 0.32 14.10 -2.65
C THR A 92 1.56 14.51 -1.86
N GLY A 93 2.70 14.54 -2.55
CA GLY A 93 4.00 14.82 -1.94
C GLY A 93 4.68 13.59 -1.35
N ASP A 94 5.92 13.76 -0.92
CA ASP A 94 6.80 12.66 -0.51
C ASP A 94 6.56 12.22 0.94
N ASP A 95 6.00 13.10 1.77
CA ASP A 95 5.76 12.85 3.19
C ASP A 95 4.47 12.04 3.40
N SER A 96 4.58 10.88 4.06
CA SER A 96 3.43 10.08 4.44
C SER A 96 2.51 10.86 5.41
N PRO A 97 1.18 10.80 5.22
CA PRO A 97 0.23 11.46 6.10
C PRO A 97 0.24 10.86 7.51
N ASN A 98 0.06 11.72 8.52
CA ASN A 98 -0.15 11.32 9.89
C ASN A 98 -1.60 10.87 10.09
N LEU A 99 -1.80 9.57 10.00
CA LEU A 99 -3.08 8.90 10.22
C LEU A 99 -3.23 8.47 11.68
N ARG A 100 -4.32 8.87 12.33
CA ARG A 100 -4.71 8.40 13.66
C ARG A 100 -6.00 7.61 13.58
N GLN A 101 -5.86 6.28 13.59
CA GLN A 101 -6.99 5.35 13.68
C GLN A 101 -7.03 4.68 15.05
N PHE A 102 -8.20 4.66 15.67
CA PHE A 102 -8.44 3.97 16.94
C PHE A 102 -9.75 3.18 16.89
N TRP A 103 -9.68 1.93 17.35
CA TRP A 103 -10.81 1.02 17.47
C TRP A 103 -10.80 0.36 18.85
N ASN A 104 -11.96 0.30 19.52
CA ASN A 104 -12.10 -0.32 20.84
C ASN A 104 -13.26 -1.33 20.94
N GLY A 105 -13.74 -1.85 19.81
CA GLY A 105 -14.87 -2.78 19.76
C GLY A 105 -16.26 -2.11 19.67
N ARG A 106 -16.33 -0.78 19.81
CA ARG A 106 -17.59 -0.02 19.72
C ARG A 106 -17.43 1.30 18.98
N THR A 107 -16.30 1.97 19.13
CA THR A 107 -16.05 3.30 18.60
C THR A 107 -14.86 3.26 17.66
N LEU A 108 -15.11 3.68 16.41
CA LEU A 108 -14.07 3.99 15.45
C LEU A 108 -13.79 5.48 15.53
N ARG A 109 -12.52 5.86 15.73
CA ARG A 109 -12.05 7.23 15.58
C ARG A 109 -10.98 7.26 14.50
N ALA A 110 -11.17 8.12 13.51
CA ALA A 110 -10.25 8.31 12.40
C ALA A 110 -10.01 9.80 12.18
N ASP A 111 -8.75 10.16 12.02
CA ASP A 111 -8.28 11.52 11.76
C ASP A 111 -7.05 11.44 10.85
N VAL A 112 -6.93 12.35 9.90
CA VAL A 112 -5.82 12.39 8.95
C VAL A 112 -5.29 13.81 8.84
N SER A 113 -3.97 13.94 8.85
CA SER A 113 -3.29 15.22 8.66
C SER A 113 -2.03 15.03 7.82
N CYS A 114 -1.72 16.01 6.99
CA CYS A 114 -0.55 16.02 6.11
C CYS A 114 -0.12 17.47 5.87
N ARG A 115 1.09 17.65 5.34
CA ARG A 115 1.59 18.97 4.95
C ARG A 115 0.83 19.50 3.72
N ASP A 116 0.62 18.64 2.73
CA ASP A 116 -0.04 18.97 1.47
C ASP A 116 -1.49 18.48 1.48
N THR A 117 -1.95 17.83 0.41
CA THR A 117 -3.32 17.30 0.32
C THR A 117 -3.34 15.81 0.60
N CYS A 118 -4.23 15.40 1.50
CA CYS A 118 -4.51 14.01 1.82
C CYS A 118 -6.00 13.81 2.11
N THR A 119 -6.50 12.64 1.77
CA THR A 119 -7.87 12.22 2.02
C THR A 119 -7.88 10.79 2.53
N ALA A 120 -8.81 10.49 3.44
CA ALA A 120 -9.02 9.12 3.90
C ALA A 120 -10.49 8.74 3.70
N ALA A 121 -10.75 7.78 2.83
CA ALA A 121 -12.07 7.22 2.61
C ALA A 121 -12.22 5.89 3.35
N TYR A 122 -13.25 5.79 4.18
CA TYR A 122 -13.60 4.59 4.93
C TYR A 122 -14.90 4.00 4.38
N THR A 123 -14.89 2.70 4.12
CA THR A 123 -16.10 1.91 3.87
C THR A 123 -16.28 0.95 5.04
N LEU A 124 -17.37 1.13 5.78
CA LEU A 124 -17.74 0.31 6.92
C LEU A 124 -18.84 -0.66 6.49
N SER A 125 -18.54 -1.95 6.44
CA SER A 125 -19.57 -2.99 6.27
C SER A 125 -20.10 -3.38 7.64
N VAL A 126 -21.33 -2.96 7.93
CA VAL A 126 -21.93 -3.06 9.27
C VAL A 126 -23.10 -4.06 9.26
N PRO A 127 -23.23 -4.97 10.24
CA PRO A 127 -24.37 -5.86 10.35
C PRO A 127 -25.70 -5.09 10.43
N ALA A 128 -26.75 -5.59 9.81
CA ALA A 128 -28.05 -4.90 9.74
C ALA A 128 -28.71 -4.65 11.11
N ASN A 129 -28.36 -5.42 12.14
CA ASN A 129 -28.86 -5.29 13.51
C ASN A 129 -28.07 -4.27 14.36
N VAL A 130 -27.04 -3.64 13.79
CA VAL A 130 -26.21 -2.66 14.49
C VAL A 130 -26.60 -1.25 14.06
N LYS A 131 -26.88 -0.39 15.04
CA LYS A 131 -27.15 1.04 14.80
C LYS A 131 -25.84 1.80 14.67
N VAL A 132 -25.71 2.67 13.67
CA VAL A 132 -24.52 3.54 13.52
C VAL A 132 -24.83 4.98 13.92
N GLU A 133 -23.98 5.56 14.76
CA GLU A 133 -24.14 6.91 15.32
C GLU A 133 -22.90 7.77 15.08
N ARG A 134 -23.12 9.04 14.74
CA ARG A 134 -22.08 10.08 14.68
C ARG A 134 -22.09 10.89 16.01
N PRO A 135 -20.99 11.57 16.42
CA PRO A 135 -20.90 12.26 17.71
C PRO A 135 -21.90 13.39 17.91
N ASP A 136 -22.49 13.91 16.85
CA ASP A 136 -23.59 14.87 16.84
C ASP A 136 -24.97 14.24 17.11
N GLY A 137 -25.02 12.91 17.28
CA GLY A 137 -26.26 12.15 17.48
C GLY A 137 -27.08 11.99 16.19
N ALA A 138 -26.58 12.47 15.06
CA ALA A 138 -27.25 12.33 13.78
C ALA A 138 -27.01 10.92 13.22
N PRO A 139 -28.07 10.21 12.77
CA PRO A 139 -27.88 8.96 12.03
C PRO A 139 -27.16 9.25 10.72
N LEU A 140 -26.07 8.52 10.46
CA LEU A 140 -25.48 8.46 9.13
C LEU A 140 -26.44 7.67 8.24
N ALA A 141 -27.18 8.38 7.37
CA ALA A 141 -27.97 7.70 6.36
C ALA A 141 -27.05 6.80 5.52
N PRO A 142 -27.43 5.55 5.22
CA PRO A 142 -26.70 4.75 4.24
C PRO A 142 -26.68 5.54 2.93
N GLY A 143 -25.47 5.91 2.49
CA GLY A 143 -25.26 6.61 1.23
C GLY A 143 -25.70 5.69 0.10
N ILE A 144 -26.76 6.08 -0.60
CA ILE A 144 -27.11 5.53 -1.90
C ILE A 144 -26.03 6.01 -2.87
N PRO A 145 -25.50 5.12 -3.74
CA PRO A 145 -24.43 5.42 -4.69
C PRO A 145 -24.67 6.66 -5.56
#